data_AF-D0LX94-F1
#
_entry.id   AF-D0LX94-F1
#
_cell.length_a   1.000
_cell.length_b   1.000
_cell.length_c   1.000
_cell.angle_alpha   90.00
_cell.angle_beta   90.00
_cell.angle_gamma   90.00
#
_symmetry.space_group_name_H-M   'P 1'
#
loop_
_entity.id
_entity.type
_entity.pdbx_description
1 polymer ?
#
loop_
_entity_poly.entity_id
_entity_poly.type
_entity_poly.pdbx_seq_one_letter_code
_entity_poly.pdbx_strand_id
1 'polypeptide(L)'
;MKWKIGFALALITGLAAGCTAESPTSVGQAQEAATLLADEQDPGFSIAEANVLIVGDAAATSAMNTLRNHLQANGHTATLVYGAVPSGLSAFNTIWVVRANTPLSAGDRSLLLDFLAEGGGIHLSGENSFYDPLNDALNTFVQEAVIDSGGLRIGRQGDVSGFRSPYYPTNGDAIADVTVAPQATELIELQGAGGIGGLSPNSNHTLAVGGFFGNQVVAAAWSANQLTTGAGKLSVVMDTNWISKLGETDNDNADLLLNLQEFLTGEVVVNQPPVAVAELPDGQDLDCDDGTGEARQQVPVLLDGAGSSDPDGDALNFAWFRQGQFLGAEPQVEVLLPIGTHTLTLIVDDGEFEDVSQVDVEITCNIACTPGDGLFNRCHPGCPCDHSEGDCDTDADCLPGLICLHDAGFAFGYEDDEVDVCSNVCPELGVGAWNYCSPECPCSAGEGDCESDDDCAPGLRCVSDIGPAFGFQREVDVCEPG
;
A
#
# COMPACT_ATOMS: atom_id res chain seq x y z
N MET A 1 8.46 -16.81 16.63
CA MET A 1 7.32 -17.74 16.59
C MET A 1 6.84 -17.76 15.15
N LYS A 2 7.01 -18.88 14.43
CA LYS A 2 6.64 -19.02 13.01
C LYS A 2 5.33 -19.78 12.94
N TRP A 3 4.29 -19.23 12.31
CA TRP A 3 3.07 -19.96 11.97
C TRP A 3 3.17 -20.46 10.53
N LYS A 4 2.96 -21.77 10.36
CA LYS A 4 2.72 -22.47 9.09
C LYS A 4 1.21 -22.67 8.95
N ILE A 5 0.65 -22.35 7.80
CA ILE A 5 -0.69 -22.75 7.33
C ILE A 5 -0.46 -23.10 5.84
N GLY A 6 -0.90 -24.20 5.23
CA GLY A 6 -1.82 -25.26 5.59
C GLY A 6 -2.49 -25.74 4.31
N PHE A 7 -2.01 -26.84 3.73
CA PHE A 7 -2.56 -27.50 2.53
C PHE A 7 -4.06 -27.80 2.67
N ALA A 8 -4.86 -27.47 1.65
CA ALA A 8 -6.22 -27.98 1.48
C ALA A 8 -6.30 -28.88 0.23
N LEU A 9 -6.46 -30.18 0.50
CA LEU A 9 -6.68 -31.26 -0.43
C LEU A 9 -8.19 -31.37 -0.72
N ALA A 10 -8.64 -31.11 -1.95
CA ALA A 10 -10.00 -31.41 -2.37
C ALA A 10 -10.04 -32.68 -3.23
N LEU A 11 -10.59 -33.75 -2.65
CA LEU A 11 -10.99 -34.97 -3.36
C LEU A 11 -12.17 -34.66 -4.30
N ILE A 12 -12.01 -34.95 -5.60
CA ILE A 12 -13.16 -35.22 -6.48
C ILE A 12 -13.02 -36.64 -7.02
N THR A 13 -13.91 -37.51 -6.58
CA THR A 13 -14.14 -38.86 -7.10
C THR A 13 -15.01 -38.82 -8.36
N GLY A 14 -14.63 -39.51 -9.43
CA GLY A 14 -15.53 -39.80 -10.55
C GLY A 14 -14.84 -40.40 -11.78
N LEU A 15 -15.06 -41.69 -12.04
CA LEU A 15 -14.49 -42.46 -13.15
C LEU A 15 -15.05 -42.08 -14.54
N ALA A 16 -14.11 -41.99 -15.49
CA ALA A 16 -14.12 -42.42 -16.90
C ALA A 16 -15.44 -42.56 -17.69
N ALA A 17 -15.53 -41.83 -18.82
CA ALA A 17 -15.89 -42.39 -20.13
C ALA A 17 -15.67 -41.36 -21.27
N GLY A 18 -15.01 -41.80 -22.35
CA GLY A 18 -15.27 -41.29 -23.70
C GLY A 18 -14.28 -40.28 -24.28
N CYS A 19 -13.16 -40.77 -24.82
CA CYS A 19 -12.49 -40.09 -25.92
C CYS A 19 -13.33 -40.25 -27.19
N THR A 20 -13.77 -39.14 -27.78
CA THR A 20 -14.04 -39.05 -29.23
C THR A 20 -13.43 -37.75 -29.74
N ALA A 21 -12.44 -37.89 -30.61
CA ALA A 21 -11.82 -36.80 -31.33
C ALA A 21 -12.81 -36.23 -32.36
N GLU A 22 -13.09 -34.93 -32.27
CA GLU A 22 -13.61 -34.14 -33.38
C GLU A 22 -12.56 -33.09 -33.78
N SER A 23 -12.36 -32.96 -35.08
CA SER A 23 -11.39 -32.13 -35.78
C SER A 23 -11.60 -30.62 -35.56
N PRO A 24 -10.54 -29.79 -35.45
CA PRO A 24 -10.67 -28.37 -35.15
C PRO A 24 -10.97 -27.58 -36.42
N THR A 25 -12.17 -27.02 -36.51
CA THR A 25 -12.48 -25.92 -37.43
C THR A 25 -13.13 -24.80 -36.65
N SER A 26 -12.32 -23.89 -36.12
CA SER A 26 -12.63 -22.45 -36.11
C SER A 26 -11.46 -21.67 -35.53
N VAL A 27 -11.19 -20.53 -36.15
CA VAL A 27 -10.14 -19.54 -35.86
C VAL A 27 -10.44 -18.77 -34.55
N GLY A 28 -11.12 -19.42 -33.60
CA GLY A 28 -11.60 -18.80 -32.35
C GLY A 28 -10.97 -19.34 -31.07
N GLN A 29 -10.10 -20.36 -31.13
CA GLN A 29 -9.49 -20.97 -29.94
C GLN A 29 -7.94 -20.95 -29.93
N ALA A 30 -7.32 -20.32 -30.93
CA ALA A 30 -5.89 -19.99 -30.88
C ALA A 30 -5.59 -18.69 -30.13
N GLN A 31 -6.63 -17.97 -29.67
CA GLN A 31 -6.53 -16.71 -28.94
C GLN A 31 -6.83 -16.85 -27.44
N GLU A 32 -7.31 -18.02 -26.99
CA GLU A 32 -7.49 -18.36 -25.56
C GLU A 32 -6.46 -19.39 -25.06
N ALA A 33 -5.60 -19.93 -25.93
CA ALA A 33 -4.43 -20.73 -25.54
C ALA A 33 -3.11 -19.91 -25.54
N ALA A 34 -3.17 -18.64 -25.95
CA ALA A 34 -2.05 -17.69 -25.93
C ALA A 34 -2.03 -16.83 -24.65
N THR A 35 -2.97 -17.03 -23.73
CA THR A 35 -3.13 -16.23 -22.49
C THR A 35 -2.86 -17.04 -21.22
N LEU A 36 -2.21 -18.21 -21.35
CA LEU A 36 -1.81 -19.06 -20.22
C LEU A 36 -0.34 -19.51 -20.32
N LEU A 37 0.48 -18.88 -21.17
CA LEU A 37 1.93 -19.10 -21.27
C LEU A 37 2.72 -17.79 -21.50
N ALA A 38 2.18 -16.66 -21.03
CA ALA A 38 2.96 -15.46 -20.73
C ALA A 38 2.58 -15.09 -19.30
N ASP A 39 3.45 -14.78 -18.37
CA ASP A 39 4.91 -14.88 -18.22
C ASP A 39 5.05 -14.65 -16.70
N GLU A 40 5.97 -15.31 -15.99
CA GLU A 40 6.26 -14.98 -14.58
C GLU A 40 7.04 -13.65 -14.47
N GLN A 41 6.84 -12.74 -15.42
CA GLN A 41 7.29 -11.37 -15.32
C GLN A 41 6.27 -10.57 -14.51
N ASP A 42 6.73 -10.09 -13.36
CA ASP A 42 6.06 -9.09 -12.55
C ASP A 42 5.66 -7.89 -13.42
N PRO A 43 4.36 -7.54 -13.53
CA PRO A 43 3.87 -6.50 -14.42
C PRO A 43 4.32 -5.06 -14.06
N GLY A 44 5.10 -4.87 -12.99
CA GLY A 44 5.74 -3.61 -12.62
C GLY A 44 7.23 -3.49 -12.95
N PHE A 45 7.92 -4.58 -13.33
CA PHE A 45 9.37 -4.56 -13.45
C PHE A 45 9.85 -4.04 -14.83
N SER A 46 10.37 -2.82 -14.86
CA SER A 46 11.04 -2.23 -16.03
C SER A 46 12.55 -2.30 -15.86
N ILE A 47 13.21 -3.29 -16.47
CA ILE A 47 14.67 -3.30 -16.64
C ILE A 47 15.14 -2.01 -17.31
N ALA A 48 16.07 -1.29 -16.68
CA ALA A 48 16.66 -0.12 -17.30
C ALA A 48 17.42 -0.53 -18.57
N GLU A 49 17.15 0.15 -19.69
CA GLU A 49 17.88 -0.09 -20.93
C GLU A 49 19.39 0.11 -20.69
N ALA A 50 20.20 -0.83 -21.17
CA ALA A 50 21.64 -0.83 -20.92
C ALA A 50 22.42 -1.06 -22.21
N ASN A 51 23.57 -0.41 -22.31
CA ASN A 51 24.53 -0.64 -23.37
C ASN A 51 25.53 -1.72 -22.95
N VAL A 52 25.40 -2.89 -23.56
CA VAL A 52 26.18 -4.08 -23.23
C VAL A 52 27.26 -4.32 -24.28
N LEU A 53 28.50 -4.51 -23.83
CA LEU A 53 29.60 -4.98 -24.66
C LEU A 53 29.83 -6.47 -24.41
N ILE A 54 29.71 -7.30 -25.44
CA ILE A 54 30.03 -8.73 -25.38
C ILE A 54 31.36 -8.94 -26.08
N VAL A 55 32.38 -9.33 -25.31
CA VAL A 55 33.74 -9.58 -25.82
C VAL A 55 34.02 -11.08 -25.80
N GLY A 56 34.40 -11.64 -26.94
CA GLY A 56 34.67 -13.08 -27.03
C GLY A 56 35.62 -13.46 -28.14
N ASP A 57 35.71 -14.76 -28.44
CA ASP A 57 36.53 -15.28 -29.54
C ASP A 57 35.69 -16.06 -30.55
N ALA A 58 36.30 -16.42 -31.69
CA ALA A 58 35.59 -17.10 -32.77
C ALA A 58 34.96 -18.43 -32.34
N ALA A 59 35.52 -19.11 -31.34
CA ALA A 59 34.96 -20.37 -30.85
C ALA A 59 33.74 -20.15 -29.94
N ALA A 60 33.67 -19.00 -29.26
CA ALA A 60 32.51 -18.59 -28.46
C ALA A 60 31.37 -17.95 -29.27
N THR A 61 31.48 -17.85 -30.61
CA THR A 61 30.51 -17.17 -31.48
C THR A 61 29.06 -17.57 -31.24
N SER A 62 28.79 -18.86 -31.01
CA SER A 62 27.42 -19.32 -30.75
C SER A 62 26.88 -18.74 -29.45
N ALA A 63 27.62 -18.87 -28.35
CA ALA A 63 27.25 -18.33 -27.04
C ALA A 63 27.08 -16.80 -27.09
N MET A 64 28.02 -16.08 -27.72
CA MET A 64 27.93 -14.62 -27.88
C MET A 64 26.68 -14.17 -28.62
N ASN A 65 26.29 -14.88 -29.69
CA ASN A 65 25.07 -14.55 -30.43
C ASN A 65 23.81 -14.88 -29.62
N THR A 66 23.78 -16.01 -28.90
CA THR A 66 22.67 -16.36 -28.02
C THR A 66 22.48 -15.31 -26.93
N LEU A 67 23.56 -14.91 -26.26
CA LEU A 67 23.54 -13.85 -25.24
C LEU A 67 23.03 -12.52 -25.82
N ARG A 68 23.58 -12.08 -26.96
CA ARG A 68 23.14 -10.84 -27.62
C ARG A 68 21.65 -10.86 -27.92
N ASN A 69 21.15 -11.97 -28.46
CA ASN A 69 19.75 -12.07 -28.85
C ASN A 69 18.82 -12.00 -27.62
N HIS A 70 19.19 -12.60 -26.48
CA HIS A 70 18.41 -12.51 -25.25
C HIS A 70 18.44 -11.10 -24.65
N LEU A 71 19.62 -10.47 -24.58
CA LEU A 71 19.74 -9.09 -24.10
C LEU A 71 18.92 -8.12 -24.96
N GLN A 72 18.95 -8.28 -26.30
CA GLN A 72 18.18 -7.44 -27.22
C GLN A 72 16.67 -7.69 -27.15
N ALA A 73 16.25 -8.93 -26.87
CA ALA A 73 14.84 -9.23 -26.64
C ALA A 73 14.31 -8.55 -25.37
N ASN A 74 15.21 -8.29 -24.41
CA ASN A 74 14.93 -7.62 -23.14
C ASN A 74 15.39 -6.14 -23.16
N GLY A 75 15.23 -5.44 -24.28
CA GLY A 75 15.40 -3.99 -24.36
C GLY A 75 16.84 -3.44 -24.30
N HIS A 76 17.85 -4.26 -24.02
CA HIS A 76 19.23 -3.79 -23.98
C HIS A 76 19.86 -3.67 -25.37
N THR A 77 20.80 -2.74 -25.54
CA THR A 77 21.67 -2.72 -26.72
C THR A 77 22.87 -3.63 -26.47
N ALA A 78 23.22 -4.50 -27.41
CA ALA A 78 24.31 -5.46 -27.23
C ALA A 78 25.27 -5.47 -28.44
N THR A 79 26.52 -5.06 -28.21
CA THR A 79 27.58 -4.95 -29.21
C THR A 79 28.56 -6.11 -29.10
N LEU A 80 28.81 -6.83 -30.21
CA LEU A 80 29.80 -7.91 -30.24
C LEU A 80 31.18 -7.40 -30.64
N VAL A 81 32.20 -7.81 -29.89
CA VAL A 81 33.61 -7.66 -30.25
C VAL A 81 34.32 -9.01 -30.16
N TYR A 82 35.03 -9.37 -31.24
CA TYR A 82 35.83 -10.58 -31.29
C TYR A 82 37.32 -10.25 -31.08
N GLY A 83 37.95 -10.89 -30.10
CA GLY A 83 39.36 -10.73 -29.77
C GLY A 83 39.60 -9.91 -28.50
N ALA A 84 40.49 -8.91 -28.61
CA ALA A 84 40.87 -8.06 -27.49
C ALA A 84 39.74 -7.11 -27.07
N VAL A 85 39.72 -6.73 -25.79
CA VAL A 85 38.82 -5.71 -25.26
C VAL A 85 39.15 -4.36 -25.93
N PRO A 86 38.17 -3.65 -26.53
CA PRO A 86 38.42 -2.38 -27.19
C PRO A 86 38.73 -1.26 -26.17
N SER A 87 39.42 -0.22 -26.62
CA SER A 87 39.53 1.03 -25.86
C SER A 87 38.23 1.85 -25.95
N GLY A 88 37.98 2.72 -24.98
CA GLY A 88 36.81 3.63 -24.99
C GLY A 88 35.55 2.96 -24.48
N LEU A 89 35.59 2.46 -23.24
CA LEU A 89 34.54 1.64 -22.64
C LEU A 89 33.42 2.45 -21.98
N SER A 90 33.58 3.77 -21.84
CA SER A 90 32.65 4.67 -21.14
C SER A 90 31.24 4.76 -21.74
N ALA A 91 31.02 4.18 -22.93
CA ALA A 91 29.70 4.12 -23.57
C ALA A 91 28.86 2.91 -23.12
N PHE A 92 29.46 1.97 -22.39
CA PHE A 92 28.84 0.72 -21.97
C PHE A 92 28.55 0.74 -20.47
N ASN A 93 27.44 0.12 -20.07
CA ASN A 93 27.06 -0.11 -18.68
C ASN A 93 27.67 -1.42 -18.17
N THR A 94 27.63 -2.47 -19.01
CA THR A 94 28.14 -3.79 -18.65
C THR A 94 29.02 -4.38 -19.75
N ILE A 95 29.99 -5.20 -19.32
CA ILE A 95 30.86 -5.98 -20.20
C ILE A 95 30.71 -7.46 -19.88
N TRP A 96 30.34 -8.26 -20.88
CA TRP A 96 30.25 -9.71 -20.80
C TRP A 96 31.43 -10.33 -21.52
N VAL A 97 32.34 -10.94 -20.76
CA VAL A 97 33.52 -11.64 -21.29
C VAL A 97 33.17 -13.11 -21.51
N VAL A 98 32.95 -13.48 -22.77
CA VAL A 98 32.50 -14.82 -23.19
C VAL A 98 33.53 -15.41 -24.13
N ARG A 99 34.50 -16.16 -23.59
CA ARG A 99 35.63 -16.72 -24.36
C ARG A 99 35.67 -18.25 -24.21
N ALA A 100 36.21 -18.94 -25.21
CA ALA A 100 36.34 -20.40 -25.19
C ALA A 100 37.80 -20.88 -25.32
N ASN A 101 38.63 -20.15 -26.09
CA ASN A 101 39.99 -20.60 -26.39
C ASN A 101 41.07 -19.53 -26.17
N THR A 102 40.68 -18.26 -25.97
CA THR A 102 41.62 -17.14 -25.94
C THR A 102 41.70 -16.51 -24.54
N PRO A 103 42.77 -16.75 -23.77
CA PRO A 103 42.93 -16.17 -22.44
C PRO A 103 42.96 -14.62 -22.47
N LEU A 104 42.51 -13.97 -21.38
CA LEU A 104 42.63 -12.53 -21.21
C LEU A 104 44.10 -12.09 -21.19
N SER A 105 44.43 -11.10 -22.03
CA SER A 105 45.75 -10.49 -22.01
C SER A 105 45.90 -9.52 -20.82
N ALA A 106 47.14 -9.13 -20.48
CA ALA A 106 47.36 -8.10 -19.46
C ALA A 106 46.75 -6.74 -19.84
N GLY A 107 46.72 -6.42 -21.15
CA GLY A 107 46.07 -5.22 -21.66
C GLY A 107 44.55 -5.26 -21.49
N ASP A 108 43.92 -6.42 -21.79
CA ASP A 108 42.48 -6.62 -21.55
C ASP A 108 42.15 -6.41 -20.08
N ARG A 109 42.92 -7.02 -19.16
CA ARG A 109 42.70 -6.90 -17.72
C ARG A 109 42.82 -5.46 -17.22
N SER A 110 43.80 -4.70 -17.70
CA SER A 110 43.94 -3.28 -17.36
C SER A 110 42.70 -2.49 -17.74
N LEU A 111 42.18 -2.67 -18.96
CA LEU A 111 40.98 -1.96 -19.42
C LEU A 111 39.73 -2.36 -18.60
N LEU A 112 39.60 -3.63 -18.24
CA LEU A 112 38.50 -4.13 -17.43
C LEU A 112 38.57 -3.60 -15.98
N LEU A 113 39.76 -3.49 -15.39
CA LEU A 113 39.95 -2.88 -14.06
C LEU A 113 39.61 -1.39 -14.08
N ASP A 114 40.02 -0.65 -15.12
CA ASP A 114 39.65 0.75 -15.30
C ASP A 114 38.12 0.90 -15.42
N PHE A 115 37.46 0.00 -16.16
CA PHE A 115 36.01 -0.02 -16.28
C PHE A 115 35.29 -0.28 -14.94
N LEU A 116 35.79 -1.22 -14.12
CA LEU A 116 35.27 -1.42 -12.75
C LEU A 116 35.46 -0.16 -11.90
N ALA A 117 36.59 0.53 -12.03
CA ALA A 117 36.86 1.77 -11.29
C ALA A 117 35.94 2.93 -11.69
N GLU A 118 35.41 2.92 -12.91
CA GLU A 118 34.37 3.84 -13.38
C GLU A 118 32.96 3.44 -12.93
N GLY A 119 32.81 2.32 -12.21
CA GLY A 119 31.52 1.84 -11.69
C GLY A 119 30.82 0.82 -12.59
N GLY A 120 31.44 0.40 -13.70
CA GLY A 120 30.86 -0.55 -14.63
C GLY A 120 30.73 -1.98 -14.08
N GLY A 121 29.82 -2.77 -14.64
CA GLY A 121 29.62 -4.17 -14.29
C GLY A 121 30.28 -5.14 -15.26
N ILE A 122 30.96 -6.17 -14.74
CA ILE A 122 31.61 -7.20 -15.56
C ILE A 122 31.07 -8.59 -15.23
N HIS A 123 30.63 -9.31 -16.27
CA HIS A 123 30.42 -10.75 -16.22
C HIS A 123 31.61 -11.49 -16.83
N LEU A 124 32.09 -12.53 -16.16
CA LEU A 124 33.09 -13.45 -16.67
C LEU A 124 32.49 -14.84 -16.83
N SER A 125 32.56 -15.36 -18.04
CA SER A 125 32.22 -16.74 -18.31
C SER A 125 33.50 -17.57 -18.31
N GLY A 126 33.60 -18.54 -17.41
CA GLY A 126 34.72 -19.47 -17.37
C GLY A 126 34.43 -20.76 -18.13
N GLU A 127 35.34 -21.73 -18.03
CA GLU A 127 35.29 -22.98 -18.77
C GLU A 127 35.55 -24.20 -17.88
N ASN A 128 35.27 -25.39 -18.39
CA ASN A 128 35.68 -26.64 -17.74
C ASN A 128 37.21 -26.82 -17.69
N SER A 129 37.67 -27.89 -17.03
CA SER A 129 39.11 -28.12 -16.79
C SER A 129 39.94 -28.36 -18.07
N PHE A 130 39.31 -28.63 -19.21
CA PHE A 130 40.00 -28.74 -20.49
C PHE A 130 40.61 -27.41 -20.96
N TYR A 131 40.04 -26.29 -20.52
CA TYR A 131 40.45 -24.94 -20.88
C TYR A 131 41.06 -24.17 -19.70
N ASP A 132 41.79 -24.87 -18.83
CA ASP A 132 42.49 -24.28 -17.68
C ASP A 132 43.33 -23.02 -18.00
N PRO A 133 44.03 -22.89 -19.15
CA PRO A 133 44.73 -21.64 -19.47
C PRO A 133 43.81 -20.41 -19.58
N LEU A 134 42.56 -20.59 -19.99
CA LEU A 134 41.55 -19.53 -20.00
C LEU A 134 41.14 -19.19 -18.57
N ASN A 135 40.83 -20.21 -17.77
CA ASN A 135 40.49 -20.05 -16.36
C ASN A 135 41.62 -19.42 -15.55
N ASP A 136 42.88 -19.72 -15.84
CA ASP A 136 44.06 -19.12 -15.21
C ASP A 136 44.12 -17.60 -15.44
N ALA A 137 43.74 -17.14 -16.64
CA ALA A 137 43.69 -15.71 -16.95
C ALA A 137 42.51 -15.02 -16.26
N LEU A 138 41.34 -15.67 -16.18
CA LEU A 138 40.22 -15.18 -15.38
C LEU A 138 40.59 -15.12 -13.89
N ASN A 139 41.21 -16.17 -13.36
CA ASN A 139 41.71 -16.23 -11.99
C ASN A 139 42.67 -15.07 -11.69
N THR A 140 43.58 -14.77 -12.62
CA THR A 140 44.49 -13.63 -12.48
C THR A 140 43.73 -12.32 -12.38
N PHE A 141 42.75 -12.09 -13.25
CA PHE A 141 41.91 -10.88 -13.21
C PHE A 141 41.11 -10.80 -11.91
N VAL A 142 40.43 -11.87 -11.49
CA VAL A 142 39.65 -11.87 -10.25
C VAL A 142 40.54 -11.65 -9.03
N GLN A 143 41.78 -12.16 -9.02
CA GLN A 143 42.75 -11.87 -7.96
C GLN A 143 43.20 -10.40 -7.94
N GLU A 144 43.30 -9.75 -9.10
CA GLU A 144 43.58 -8.31 -9.23
C GLU A 144 42.36 -7.44 -8.82
N ALA A 145 41.15 -7.91 -9.11
CA ALA A 145 39.90 -7.16 -8.92
C ALA A 145 39.27 -7.29 -7.52
N VAL A 146 39.46 -8.41 -6.82
CA VAL A 146 38.78 -8.70 -5.53
C VAL A 146 39.73 -8.51 -4.34
N ILE A 147 39.25 -7.83 -3.30
CA ILE A 147 39.98 -7.65 -2.03
C ILE A 147 40.12 -9.00 -1.31
N ASP A 148 41.24 -9.22 -0.60
CA ASP A 148 41.50 -10.44 0.17
C ASP A 148 41.39 -11.76 -0.63
N SER A 149 41.64 -11.68 -1.95
CA SER A 149 41.51 -12.79 -2.92
C SER A 149 42.56 -13.91 -2.79
N GLY A 150 43.44 -13.88 -1.77
CA GLY A 150 44.59 -14.79 -1.65
C GLY A 150 44.25 -16.29 -1.69
N GLY A 151 43.04 -16.65 -1.25
CA GLY A 151 42.51 -18.02 -1.30
C GLY A 151 41.69 -18.37 -2.54
N LEU A 152 41.23 -17.39 -3.31
CA LEU A 152 40.28 -17.58 -4.41
C LEU A 152 40.95 -18.19 -5.65
N ARG A 153 40.32 -19.21 -6.25
CA ARG A 153 40.83 -19.93 -7.42
C ARG A 153 39.73 -20.15 -8.46
N ILE A 154 39.76 -19.42 -9.57
CA ILE A 154 38.84 -19.66 -10.70
C ILE A 154 39.43 -20.76 -11.59
N GLY A 155 38.76 -21.91 -11.67
CA GLY A 155 39.27 -23.09 -12.36
C GLY A 155 40.34 -23.87 -11.59
N ARG A 156 40.97 -24.85 -12.26
CA ARG A 156 41.87 -25.85 -11.64
C ARG A 156 41.28 -26.59 -10.44
N GLN A 157 39.95 -26.64 -10.32
CA GLN A 157 39.23 -27.44 -9.32
C GLN A 157 38.71 -28.78 -9.88
N GLY A 158 39.03 -29.07 -11.15
CA GLY A 158 38.41 -30.13 -11.92
C GLY A 158 37.00 -29.76 -12.39
N ASP A 159 36.36 -30.68 -13.10
CA ASP A 159 34.97 -30.55 -13.52
C ASP A 159 34.06 -30.89 -12.33
N VAL A 160 33.17 -29.97 -12.01
CA VAL A 160 32.13 -30.13 -11.02
C VAL A 160 30.90 -30.71 -11.69
N SER A 161 30.31 -31.76 -11.11
CA SER A 161 29.04 -32.33 -11.56
C SER A 161 27.87 -31.73 -10.78
N GLY A 162 26.72 -31.49 -11.41
CA GLY A 162 25.51 -31.02 -10.72
C GLY A 162 24.95 -32.03 -9.71
N PHE A 163 24.08 -31.56 -8.81
CA PHE A 163 23.41 -32.38 -7.78
C PHE A 163 22.48 -33.44 -8.40
N ARG A 164 21.80 -33.06 -9.49
CA ARG A 164 21.14 -33.94 -10.47
C ARG A 164 21.63 -33.52 -11.84
N SER A 165 22.88 -33.88 -12.18
CA SER A 165 23.52 -33.53 -13.46
C SER A 165 22.51 -33.52 -14.61
N PRO A 166 22.22 -32.37 -15.24
CA PRO A 166 23.04 -31.13 -15.29
C PRO A 166 22.61 -29.96 -14.37
N TYR A 167 21.77 -30.16 -13.35
CA TYR A 167 21.22 -29.06 -12.53
C TYR A 167 22.04 -28.74 -11.27
N TYR A 168 22.24 -27.44 -11.01
CA TYR A 168 23.03 -26.87 -9.92
C TYR A 168 22.16 -25.92 -9.09
N PRO A 169 21.94 -26.22 -7.80
CA PRO A 169 21.22 -25.32 -6.90
C PRO A 169 21.87 -23.95 -6.82
N THR A 170 21.03 -22.92 -6.91
CA THR A 170 21.40 -21.55 -6.59
C THR A 170 21.37 -21.32 -5.08
N ASN A 171 22.01 -20.24 -4.63
CA ASN A 171 22.01 -19.80 -3.25
C ASN A 171 21.10 -18.57 -3.10
N GLY A 172 19.91 -18.75 -2.53
CA GLY A 172 18.96 -17.66 -2.29
C GLY A 172 19.47 -16.55 -1.35
N ASP A 173 20.55 -16.77 -0.60
CA ASP A 173 21.21 -15.74 0.22
C ASP A 173 22.37 -15.05 -0.54
N ALA A 174 22.41 -15.16 -1.86
CA ALA A 174 23.40 -14.52 -2.71
C ALA A 174 23.37 -12.99 -2.55
N ILE A 175 24.54 -12.38 -2.76
CA ILE A 175 24.72 -10.94 -2.63
C ILE A 175 23.72 -10.20 -3.52
N ALA A 176 23.06 -9.20 -2.93
CA ALA A 176 22.12 -8.33 -3.63
C ALA A 176 21.03 -9.12 -4.39
N ASP A 177 20.58 -10.24 -3.82
CA ASP A 177 19.48 -11.06 -4.30
C ASP A 177 19.61 -11.53 -5.76
N VAL A 178 20.85 -11.66 -6.26
CA VAL A 178 21.18 -12.02 -7.66
C VAL A 178 20.54 -13.32 -8.15
N THR A 179 20.12 -14.21 -7.26
CA THR A 179 19.44 -15.47 -7.65
C THR A 179 17.95 -15.46 -7.34
N VAL A 180 17.42 -14.35 -6.84
CA VAL A 180 16.03 -14.21 -6.37
C VAL A 180 15.31 -13.12 -7.15
N ALA A 181 15.99 -12.02 -7.47
CA ALA A 181 15.42 -10.85 -8.13
C ALA A 181 16.20 -10.47 -9.39
N PRO A 182 15.49 -10.01 -10.44
CA PRO A 182 14.03 -9.89 -10.58
C PRO A 182 13.27 -11.20 -10.77
N GLN A 183 13.95 -12.31 -11.03
CA GLN A 183 13.33 -13.60 -11.28
C GLN A 183 13.92 -14.65 -10.35
N ALA A 184 13.09 -15.39 -9.63
CA ALA A 184 13.56 -16.41 -8.71
C ALA A 184 14.17 -17.57 -9.50
N THR A 185 15.47 -17.77 -9.35
CA THR A 185 16.20 -18.86 -10.01
C THR A 185 16.52 -19.94 -8.99
N GLU A 186 15.96 -21.14 -9.12
CA GLU A 186 16.23 -22.24 -8.17
C GLU A 186 17.38 -23.15 -8.63
N LEU A 187 17.48 -23.42 -9.93
CA LEU A 187 18.39 -24.40 -10.50
C LEU A 187 18.99 -23.94 -11.82
N ILE A 188 20.31 -23.75 -11.89
CA ILE A 188 20.94 -23.50 -13.20
C ILE A 188 21.42 -24.78 -13.87
N GLU A 189 21.22 -24.87 -15.18
CA GLU A 189 21.74 -25.95 -16.00
C GLU A 189 23.16 -25.63 -16.49
N LEU A 190 24.13 -26.46 -16.07
CA LEU A 190 25.52 -26.36 -16.50
C LEU A 190 26.02 -27.73 -17.00
N GLN A 191 26.91 -27.72 -17.99
CA GLN A 191 27.52 -28.94 -18.52
C GLN A 191 29.03 -28.96 -18.24
N GLY A 192 29.43 -29.74 -17.24
CA GLY A 192 30.85 -29.94 -16.89
C GLY A 192 31.52 -28.70 -16.30
N ALA A 193 30.81 -27.88 -15.52
CA ALA A 193 31.32 -26.62 -15.00
C ALA A 193 32.68 -26.76 -14.29
N GLY A 194 33.64 -25.88 -14.59
CA GLY A 194 34.82 -25.74 -13.76
C GLY A 194 34.47 -25.23 -12.36
N GLY A 195 35.23 -25.60 -11.33
CA GLY A 195 34.97 -25.12 -9.97
C GLY A 195 35.67 -23.80 -9.62
N ILE A 196 35.12 -23.12 -8.61
CA ILE A 196 35.69 -21.96 -7.92
C ILE A 196 36.13 -22.40 -6.51
N GLY A 197 37.43 -22.34 -6.25
CA GLY A 197 38.02 -22.66 -4.95
C GLY A 197 38.15 -21.43 -4.05
N GLY A 198 38.15 -21.64 -2.74
CA GLY A 198 38.39 -20.57 -1.75
C GLY A 198 37.15 -19.79 -1.30
N LEU A 199 35.97 -20.12 -1.83
CA LEU A 199 34.68 -19.63 -1.34
C LEU A 199 33.94 -20.70 -0.54
N SER A 200 33.19 -20.27 0.48
CA SER A 200 32.27 -21.15 1.18
C SER A 200 30.98 -21.31 0.38
N PRO A 201 30.43 -22.53 0.23
CA PRO A 201 29.16 -22.78 -0.47
C PRO A 201 27.97 -21.93 0.02
N ASN A 202 27.99 -21.51 1.29
CA ASN A 202 26.92 -20.73 1.92
C ASN A 202 27.31 -19.26 2.14
N SER A 203 28.39 -18.80 1.51
CA SER A 203 28.74 -17.37 1.55
C SER A 203 27.80 -16.60 0.63
N ASN A 204 27.49 -15.35 0.98
CA ASN A 204 26.74 -14.45 0.10
C ASN A 204 27.44 -14.19 -1.24
N HIS A 205 28.73 -14.49 -1.37
CA HIS A 205 29.43 -14.45 -2.66
C HIS A 205 29.06 -15.59 -3.61
N THR A 206 28.54 -16.69 -3.09
CA THR A 206 28.26 -17.89 -3.88
C THR A 206 26.89 -17.76 -4.50
N LEU A 207 26.81 -17.88 -5.84
CA LEU A 207 25.55 -17.85 -6.58
C LEU A 207 25.00 -19.26 -6.79
N ALA A 208 25.87 -20.23 -7.09
CA ALA A 208 25.46 -21.61 -7.32
C ALA A 208 26.54 -22.62 -6.94
N VAL A 209 26.08 -23.81 -6.56
CA VAL A 209 26.92 -24.90 -6.08
C VAL A 209 26.64 -26.21 -6.82
N GLY A 210 27.68 -27.01 -7.00
CA GLY A 210 27.61 -28.37 -7.49
C GLY A 210 28.31 -29.36 -6.55
N GLY A 211 28.58 -30.53 -7.10
CA GLY A 211 29.08 -31.69 -6.37
C GLY A 211 27.96 -32.45 -5.67
N PHE A 212 28.20 -33.73 -5.40
CA PHE A 212 27.21 -34.64 -4.79
C PHE A 212 26.66 -34.14 -3.45
N PHE A 213 27.42 -33.31 -2.73
CA PHE A 213 27.04 -32.71 -1.46
C PHE A 213 26.80 -31.20 -1.53
N GLY A 214 26.76 -30.59 -2.72
CA GLY A 214 26.57 -29.14 -2.88
C GLY A 214 27.71 -28.31 -2.29
N ASN A 215 28.94 -28.81 -2.34
CA ASN A 215 30.09 -28.22 -1.64
C ASN A 215 31.12 -27.58 -2.58
N GLN A 216 30.90 -27.60 -3.90
CA GLN A 216 31.81 -27.01 -4.88
C GLN A 216 31.13 -25.81 -5.52
N VAL A 217 31.71 -24.62 -5.36
CA VAL A 217 31.17 -23.38 -5.95
C VAL A 217 31.42 -23.39 -7.46
N VAL A 218 30.41 -22.99 -8.24
CA VAL A 218 30.51 -22.90 -9.72
C VAL A 218 30.13 -21.51 -10.25
N ALA A 219 29.50 -20.68 -9.43
CA ALA A 219 29.19 -19.30 -9.77
C ALA A 219 29.33 -18.39 -8.54
N ALA A 220 29.82 -17.17 -8.75
CA ALA A 220 30.06 -16.21 -7.67
C ALA A 220 29.89 -14.75 -8.13
N ALA A 221 29.63 -13.85 -7.19
CA ALA A 221 29.54 -12.41 -7.43
C ALA A 221 30.14 -11.56 -6.30
N TRP A 222 30.52 -10.33 -6.66
CA TRP A 222 31.12 -9.33 -5.80
C TRP A 222 30.60 -7.93 -6.16
N SER A 223 30.43 -7.11 -5.13
CA SER A 223 30.02 -5.71 -5.25
C SER A 223 31.14 -4.74 -4.90
N ALA A 224 30.94 -3.45 -5.19
CA ALA A 224 31.91 -2.37 -5.05
C ALA A 224 32.79 -2.42 -3.78
N ASN A 225 32.21 -2.68 -2.61
CA ASN A 225 32.96 -2.70 -1.34
C ASN A 225 33.91 -3.90 -1.17
N GLN A 226 33.81 -4.91 -2.04
CA GLN A 226 34.64 -6.10 -2.08
C GLN A 226 35.64 -6.07 -3.25
N LEU A 227 35.59 -5.03 -4.07
CA LEU A 227 36.48 -4.84 -5.21
C LEU A 227 37.62 -3.88 -4.86
N THR A 228 38.81 -4.13 -5.41
CA THR A 228 40.02 -3.33 -5.17
C THR A 228 39.89 -1.89 -5.67
N THR A 229 38.98 -1.65 -6.61
CA THR A 229 38.59 -0.35 -7.14
C THR A 229 37.67 0.43 -6.22
N GLY A 230 36.96 -0.22 -5.29
CA GLY A 230 35.91 0.38 -4.47
C GLY A 230 34.63 0.73 -5.24
N ALA A 231 34.51 0.28 -6.50
CA ALA A 231 33.42 0.60 -7.42
C ALA A 231 33.14 -0.58 -8.37
N GLY A 232 31.97 -0.58 -8.99
CA GLY A 232 31.57 -1.58 -9.98
C GLY A 232 31.05 -2.89 -9.37
N LYS A 233 30.78 -3.85 -10.25
CA LYS A 233 30.19 -5.16 -9.92
C LYS A 233 30.87 -6.24 -10.76
N LEU A 234 31.06 -7.42 -10.18
CA LEU A 234 31.72 -8.54 -10.84
C LEU A 234 30.94 -9.82 -10.61
N SER A 235 30.70 -10.59 -11.67
CA SER A 235 30.19 -11.95 -11.57
C SER A 235 31.04 -12.94 -12.37
N VAL A 236 31.04 -14.19 -11.92
CA VAL A 236 31.68 -15.32 -12.59
C VAL A 236 30.68 -16.47 -12.63
N VAL A 237 30.43 -17.04 -13.81
CA VAL A 237 29.68 -18.30 -13.94
C VAL A 237 30.52 -19.29 -14.74
N MET A 238 30.67 -20.49 -14.19
CA MET A 238 31.31 -21.63 -14.83
C MET A 238 30.21 -22.61 -15.27
N ASP A 239 30.24 -23.26 -16.42
CA ASP A 239 31.03 -23.03 -17.63
C ASP A 239 30.17 -22.23 -18.64
N THR A 240 30.78 -21.49 -19.56
CA THR A 240 30.22 -20.78 -20.73
C THR A 240 29.09 -21.47 -21.45
N ASN A 241 29.05 -22.81 -21.41
CA ASN A 241 27.93 -23.58 -21.93
C ASN A 241 26.58 -23.23 -21.28
N TRP A 242 26.54 -22.61 -20.10
CA TRP A 242 25.31 -22.11 -19.48
C TRP A 242 24.55 -21.13 -20.39
N ILE A 243 25.26 -20.33 -21.18
CA ILE A 243 24.70 -19.39 -22.16
C ILE A 243 24.03 -20.13 -23.33
N SER A 244 24.50 -21.34 -23.66
CA SER A 244 23.86 -22.14 -24.72
C SER A 244 22.47 -22.64 -24.33
N LYS A 245 22.15 -22.61 -23.03
CA LYS A 245 20.88 -23.08 -22.46
C LYS A 245 19.80 -22.02 -22.38
N LEU A 246 20.10 -20.76 -22.71
CA LEU A 246 19.16 -19.64 -22.66
C LEU A 246 17.92 -19.79 -23.58
N GLY A 247 17.88 -20.76 -24.50
CA GLY A 247 16.72 -21.01 -25.38
C GLY A 247 15.92 -22.28 -25.10
N GLU A 248 16.20 -23.01 -24.01
CA GLU A 248 15.48 -24.25 -23.65
C GLU A 248 14.24 -23.94 -22.79
N THR A 249 13.19 -24.79 -22.82
CA THR A 249 11.92 -24.56 -22.12
C THR A 249 12.05 -24.75 -20.61
N ASP A 250 11.58 -23.77 -19.82
CA ASP A 250 11.74 -23.63 -18.35
C ASP A 250 13.17 -23.22 -17.97
N ASN A 251 13.44 -21.91 -17.99
CA ASN A 251 14.79 -21.40 -18.17
C ASN A 251 15.30 -20.51 -17.04
N ASP A 252 15.52 -21.14 -15.89
CA ASP A 252 16.34 -20.62 -14.81
C ASP A 252 17.66 -19.96 -15.30
N ASN A 253 18.27 -20.39 -16.41
CA ASN A 253 19.46 -19.72 -16.95
C ASN A 253 19.13 -18.36 -17.60
N ALA A 254 17.98 -18.22 -18.25
CA ALA A 254 17.50 -16.94 -18.78
C ALA A 254 17.16 -15.98 -17.65
N ASP A 255 16.56 -16.49 -16.57
CA ASP A 255 16.28 -15.73 -15.36
C ASP A 255 17.56 -15.27 -14.68
N LEU A 256 18.53 -16.18 -14.50
CA LEU A 256 19.86 -15.81 -13.99
C LEU A 256 20.55 -14.78 -14.90
N LEU A 257 20.39 -14.85 -16.23
CA LEU A 257 20.91 -13.83 -17.13
C LEU A 257 20.31 -12.45 -16.84
N LEU A 258 18.98 -12.36 -16.65
CA LEU A 258 18.31 -11.10 -16.32
C LEU A 258 18.77 -10.56 -14.97
N ASN A 259 18.83 -11.42 -13.95
CA ASN A 259 19.32 -11.03 -12.62
C ASN A 259 20.77 -10.58 -12.62
N LEU A 260 21.64 -11.29 -13.34
CA LEU A 260 23.04 -10.88 -13.50
C LEU A 260 23.14 -9.57 -14.27
N GLN A 261 22.36 -9.40 -15.33
CA GLN A 261 22.39 -8.16 -16.10
C GLN A 261 21.98 -6.97 -15.23
N GLU A 262 20.89 -7.09 -14.46
CA GLU A 262 20.41 -6.07 -13.52
C GLU A 262 21.45 -5.76 -12.44
N PHE A 263 21.97 -6.79 -11.77
CA PHE A 263 23.03 -6.66 -10.78
C PHE A 263 24.29 -5.95 -11.30
N LEU A 264 24.62 -6.15 -12.57
CA LEU A 264 25.81 -5.57 -13.18
C LEU A 264 25.58 -4.13 -13.69
N THR A 265 24.37 -3.75 -14.08
CA THR A 265 24.07 -2.43 -14.65
C THR A 265 24.04 -1.28 -13.65
N GLY A 266 23.75 -1.54 -12.38
CA GLY A 266 23.60 -0.49 -11.37
C GLY A 266 23.46 -1.04 -9.96
N GLU A 267 23.44 -0.16 -8.96
CA GLU A 267 23.07 -0.56 -7.60
C GLU A 267 21.70 -1.23 -7.66
N VAL A 268 21.56 -2.41 -7.07
CA VAL A 268 20.23 -2.92 -6.72
C VAL A 268 19.58 -1.80 -5.93
N VAL A 269 18.65 -1.09 -6.56
CA VAL A 269 17.68 -0.27 -5.85
C VAL A 269 16.83 -1.33 -5.17
N VAL A 270 17.26 -1.73 -3.97
CA VAL A 270 16.42 -2.55 -3.11
C VAL A 270 15.23 -1.64 -2.86
N ASN A 271 14.08 -2.03 -3.41
CA ASN A 271 12.87 -1.26 -3.21
C ASN A 271 12.68 -1.04 -1.69
N GLN A 272 12.62 0.22 -1.30
CA GLN A 272 12.46 0.65 0.07
C GLN A 272 10.96 0.79 0.32
N PRO A 273 10.46 0.37 1.49
CA PRO A 273 9.04 0.48 1.77
C PRO A 273 8.57 1.95 1.67
N PRO A 274 7.32 2.16 1.24
CA PRO A 274 6.76 3.50 1.14
C PRO A 274 6.65 4.13 2.53
N VAL A 275 6.48 5.46 2.57
CA VAL A 275 6.22 6.19 3.81
C VAL A 275 4.77 6.67 3.79
N ALA A 276 3.93 6.05 4.62
CA ALA A 276 2.54 6.45 4.78
C ALA A 276 2.43 7.69 5.67
N VAL A 277 1.68 8.69 5.22
CA VAL A 277 1.41 9.92 5.97
C VAL A 277 -0.10 10.16 5.96
N ALA A 278 -0.75 9.98 7.12
CA ALA A 278 -2.18 10.19 7.29
C ALA A 278 -2.42 11.50 8.06
N GLU A 279 -3.09 12.47 7.43
CA GLU A 279 -3.29 13.81 7.97
C GLU A 279 -4.72 14.32 7.75
N LEU A 280 -5.01 15.46 8.38
CA LEU A 280 -6.21 16.26 8.13
C LEU A 280 -5.77 17.60 7.52
N PRO A 281 -6.49 18.09 6.49
CA PRO A 281 -6.31 19.45 6.00
C PRO A 281 -6.44 20.50 7.10
N ASP A 282 -5.55 21.49 7.09
CA ASP A 282 -5.56 22.62 8.01
C ASP A 282 -6.88 23.40 7.95
N GLY A 283 -7.44 23.73 9.12
CA GLY A 283 -8.64 24.57 9.23
C GLY A 283 -9.94 23.87 8.85
N GLN A 284 -9.93 22.54 8.74
CA GLN A 284 -11.14 21.75 8.59
C GLN A 284 -12.04 21.90 9.82
N ASP A 285 -13.34 22.09 9.57
CA ASP A 285 -14.36 22.17 10.60
C ASP A 285 -14.75 20.78 11.09
N LEU A 286 -14.44 20.50 12.37
CA LEU A 286 -14.72 19.22 13.03
C LEU A 286 -15.82 19.36 14.09
N ASP A 287 -16.59 20.46 14.04
CA ASP A 287 -17.77 20.66 14.87
C ASP A 287 -19.04 20.15 14.17
N CYS A 288 -19.98 19.60 14.95
CA CYS A 288 -21.31 19.27 14.42
C CYS A 288 -22.28 20.45 14.40
N ASP A 289 -21.95 21.60 14.99
CA ASP A 289 -22.73 22.83 14.78
C ASP A 289 -22.68 23.25 13.31
N ASP A 290 -23.84 23.29 12.66
CA ASP A 290 -23.91 23.74 11.27
C ASP A 290 -24.11 25.26 11.10
N GLY A 291 -24.10 25.99 12.22
CA GLY A 291 -24.31 27.44 12.28
C GLY A 291 -25.77 27.85 12.24
N THR A 292 -26.71 26.90 12.25
CA THR A 292 -28.15 27.17 12.37
C THR A 292 -28.68 27.01 13.80
N GLY A 293 -27.84 26.56 14.73
CA GLY A 293 -28.26 26.19 16.08
C GLY A 293 -28.69 24.73 16.19
N GLU A 294 -28.59 23.95 15.11
CA GLU A 294 -28.85 22.51 15.11
C GLU A 294 -27.54 21.69 15.03
N ALA A 295 -27.57 20.48 15.60
CA ALA A 295 -26.45 19.55 15.54
C ALA A 295 -26.56 18.58 14.35
N ARG A 296 -25.50 18.49 13.54
CA ARG A 296 -25.32 17.40 12.57
C ARG A 296 -25.15 16.07 13.29
N GLN A 297 -25.86 15.04 12.83
CA GLN A 297 -25.63 13.67 13.32
C GLN A 297 -24.26 13.11 12.90
N GLN A 298 -23.72 13.61 11.78
CA GLN A 298 -22.41 13.24 11.25
C GLN A 298 -21.75 14.45 10.56
N VAL A 299 -20.45 14.57 10.72
CA VAL A 299 -19.62 15.64 10.13
C VAL A 299 -18.87 15.09 8.91
N PRO A 300 -18.90 15.77 7.76
CA PRO A 300 -18.04 15.44 6.63
C PRO A 300 -16.58 15.74 6.98
N VAL A 301 -15.74 14.72 6.89
CA VAL A 301 -14.32 14.79 7.18
C VAL A 301 -13.51 14.42 5.94
N LEU A 302 -12.69 15.34 5.47
CA LEU A 302 -11.70 15.10 4.43
C LEU A 302 -10.43 14.53 5.07
N LEU A 303 -10.09 13.29 4.68
CA LEU A 303 -8.85 12.62 5.01
C LEU A 303 -7.82 12.90 3.91
N ASP A 304 -6.57 13.18 4.31
CA ASP A 304 -5.49 13.49 3.37
C ASP A 304 -4.28 12.57 3.57
N GLY A 305 -3.98 11.80 2.53
CA GLY A 305 -2.84 10.90 2.42
C GLY A 305 -1.80 11.39 1.42
N ALA A 306 -1.99 12.55 0.79
CA ALA A 306 -1.16 13.06 -0.30
C ALA A 306 0.28 13.40 0.12
N GLY A 307 0.54 13.48 1.43
CA GLY A 307 1.90 13.60 1.98
C GLY A 307 2.72 12.30 1.94
N SER A 308 2.09 11.17 1.59
CA SER A 308 2.77 9.89 1.48
C SER A 308 3.71 9.87 0.28
N SER A 309 4.84 9.19 0.41
CA SER A 309 5.87 9.18 -0.62
C SER A 309 6.62 7.86 -0.63
N ASP A 310 7.09 7.49 -1.81
CA ASP A 310 8.01 6.39 -1.98
C ASP A 310 9.46 6.89 -2.10
N PRO A 311 10.45 6.33 -1.36
CA PRO A 311 11.86 6.72 -1.47
C PRO A 311 12.48 6.49 -2.84
N ASP A 312 11.99 5.50 -3.58
CA ASP A 312 12.50 5.08 -4.89
C ASP A 312 11.70 5.71 -6.04
N GLY A 313 10.52 6.26 -5.74
CA GLY A 313 9.68 7.04 -6.63
C GLY A 313 8.57 6.23 -7.30
N ASP A 314 8.25 5.07 -6.74
CA ASP A 314 7.22 4.17 -7.25
C ASP A 314 5.80 4.72 -7.11
N ALA A 315 4.89 4.17 -7.91
CA ALA A 315 3.50 4.57 -7.93
C ALA A 315 2.76 4.00 -6.71
N LEU A 316 2.14 4.88 -5.92
CA LEU A 316 1.48 4.49 -4.68
C LEU A 316 -0.02 4.18 -4.86
N ASN A 317 -0.46 3.11 -4.22
CA ASN A 317 -1.86 2.77 -4.00
C ASN A 317 -2.26 3.13 -2.56
N PHE A 318 -3.49 3.61 -2.38
CA PHE A 318 -3.99 4.08 -1.09
C PHE A 318 -5.19 3.22 -0.66
N ALA A 319 -5.32 2.96 0.64
CA ALA A 319 -6.52 2.35 1.20
C ALA A 319 -6.81 2.89 2.61
N TRP A 320 -7.95 3.55 2.75
CA TRP A 320 -8.42 4.10 4.02
C TRP A 320 -9.39 3.15 4.72
N PHE A 321 -9.22 3.02 6.03
CA PHE A 321 -10.04 2.17 6.88
C PHE A 321 -10.45 2.85 8.19
N ARG A 322 -11.62 2.48 8.70
CA ARG A 322 -12.05 2.73 10.09
C ARG A 322 -12.51 1.42 10.70
N GLN A 323 -11.84 0.97 11.76
CA GLN A 323 -12.18 -0.30 12.44
C GLN A 323 -12.29 -1.50 11.47
N GLY A 324 -11.45 -1.52 10.43
CA GLY A 324 -11.45 -2.55 9.38
C GLY A 324 -12.49 -2.37 8.27
N GLN A 325 -13.36 -1.36 8.35
CA GLN A 325 -14.26 -0.99 7.25
C GLN A 325 -13.53 -0.10 6.25
N PHE A 326 -13.53 -0.51 4.97
CA PHE A 326 -12.95 0.27 3.87
C PHE A 326 -13.77 1.56 3.61
N LEU A 327 -13.05 2.67 3.40
CA LEU A 327 -13.63 4.01 3.19
C LEU A 327 -13.35 4.55 1.79
N GLY A 328 -12.19 4.25 1.20
CA GLY A 328 -11.80 4.73 -0.12
C GLY A 328 -10.36 4.38 -0.48
N ALA A 329 -10.01 4.49 -1.76
CA ALA A 329 -8.69 4.15 -2.31
C ALA A 329 -7.97 5.34 -2.98
N GLU A 330 -8.47 6.56 -2.76
CA GLU A 330 -7.85 7.78 -3.27
C GLU A 330 -6.95 8.38 -2.17
N PRO A 331 -5.91 9.17 -2.53
CA PRO A 331 -5.09 9.87 -1.55
C PRO A 331 -5.91 10.85 -0.71
N GLN A 332 -6.99 11.43 -1.27
CA GLN A 332 -7.94 12.26 -0.54
C GLN A 332 -9.34 11.66 -0.59
N VAL A 333 -9.95 11.44 0.58
CA VAL A 333 -11.29 10.82 0.71
C VAL A 333 -12.12 11.60 1.70
N GLU A 334 -13.35 11.96 1.32
CA GLU A 334 -14.34 12.55 2.22
C GLU A 334 -15.23 11.45 2.84
N VAL A 335 -15.38 11.47 4.16
CA VAL A 335 -16.16 10.48 4.93
C VAL A 335 -17.09 11.16 5.93
N LEU A 336 -18.22 10.55 6.25
CA LEU A 336 -19.12 11.04 7.30
C LEU A 336 -18.81 10.37 8.64
N LEU A 337 -18.42 11.16 9.63
CA LEU A 337 -18.06 10.69 10.97
C LEU A 337 -19.08 11.15 12.02
N PRO A 338 -19.62 10.26 12.87
CA PRO A 338 -20.48 10.65 13.97
C PRO A 338 -19.71 11.41 15.06
N ILE A 339 -20.44 11.96 16.04
CA ILE A 339 -19.82 12.60 17.21
C ILE A 339 -18.97 11.59 17.99
N GLY A 340 -17.77 12.02 18.40
CA GLY A 340 -16.83 11.23 19.19
C GLY A 340 -15.46 11.07 18.52
N THR A 341 -14.62 10.23 19.13
CA THR A 341 -13.26 9.98 18.66
C THR A 341 -13.22 8.82 17.66
N HIS A 342 -12.47 8.99 16.58
CA HIS A 342 -12.29 8.01 15.51
C HIS A 342 -10.82 7.87 15.15
N THR A 343 -10.32 6.64 15.12
CA THR A 343 -9.01 6.32 14.57
C THR A 343 -9.19 5.83 13.14
N LEU A 344 -8.58 6.54 12.20
CA LEU A 344 -8.58 6.26 10.78
C LEU A 344 -7.20 5.69 10.42
N THR A 345 -7.17 4.64 9.62
CA THR A 345 -5.94 3.96 9.19
C THR A 345 -5.78 4.12 7.69
N LEU A 346 -4.63 4.63 7.27
CA LEU A 346 -4.19 4.65 5.89
C LEU A 346 -3.17 3.53 5.69
N ILE A 347 -3.35 2.73 4.65
CA ILE A 347 -2.36 1.80 4.12
C ILE A 347 -1.89 2.36 2.78
N VAL A 348 -0.58 2.43 2.59
CA VAL A 348 0.07 2.84 1.35
C VAL A 348 0.92 1.68 0.84
N ASP A 349 0.76 1.34 -0.44
CA ASP A 349 1.35 0.16 -1.08
C ASP A 349 2.01 0.59 -2.41
N ASP A 350 3.28 0.24 -2.60
CA ASP A 350 4.07 0.54 -3.81
C ASP A 350 4.03 -0.60 -4.87
N GLY A 351 3.36 -1.72 -4.57
CA GLY A 351 3.31 -2.94 -5.37
C GLY A 351 4.10 -4.12 -4.78
N GLU A 352 5.01 -3.87 -3.84
CA GLU A 352 5.89 -4.87 -3.22
C GLU A 352 5.87 -4.80 -1.68
N PHE A 353 5.86 -3.60 -1.12
CA PHE A 353 5.82 -3.31 0.31
C PHE A 353 4.64 -2.38 0.66
N GLU A 354 4.22 -2.49 1.93
CA GLU A 354 3.19 -1.64 2.50
C GLU A 354 3.71 -0.91 3.74
N ASP A 355 3.24 0.32 3.94
CA ASP A 355 3.36 1.06 5.20
C ASP A 355 2.00 1.55 5.69
N VAL A 356 1.91 1.77 7.00
CA VAL A 356 0.65 2.08 7.67
C VAL A 356 0.80 3.32 8.52
N SER A 357 -0.10 4.28 8.32
CA SER A 357 -0.23 5.47 9.15
C SER A 357 -1.64 5.58 9.74
N GLN A 358 -1.76 6.26 10.87
CA GLN A 358 -3.04 6.50 11.52
C GLN A 358 -3.21 7.98 11.85
N VAL A 359 -4.46 8.43 11.82
CA VAL A 359 -4.86 9.75 12.28
C VAL A 359 -6.08 9.61 13.18
N ASP A 360 -6.03 10.27 14.34
CA ASP A 360 -7.15 10.35 15.26
C ASP A 360 -7.93 11.65 15.00
N VAL A 361 -9.24 11.51 14.81
CA VAL A 361 -10.18 12.61 14.60
C VAL A 361 -11.13 12.66 15.77
N GLU A 362 -11.24 13.80 16.42
CA GLU A 362 -12.23 14.05 17.47
C GLU A 362 -13.32 14.97 16.91
N ILE A 363 -14.53 14.45 16.76
CA ILE A 363 -15.72 15.23 16.42
C ILE A 363 -16.40 15.66 17.71
N THR A 364 -16.47 16.97 17.93
CA THR A 364 -17.16 17.58 19.07
C THR A 364 -18.44 18.27 18.62
N CYS A 365 -19.38 18.48 19.53
CA CYS A 365 -20.48 19.42 19.31
C CYS A 365 -20.33 20.57 20.28
N ASN A 366 -19.94 21.73 19.79
CA ASN A 366 -20.00 22.98 20.55
C ASN A 366 -21.03 23.88 19.88
N ILE A 367 -22.31 23.49 20.01
CA ILE A 367 -23.42 24.30 19.53
C ILE A 367 -23.29 25.68 20.16
N ALA A 368 -22.94 26.67 19.34
CA ALA A 368 -22.92 28.04 19.78
C ALA A 368 -24.37 28.42 20.00
N CYS A 369 -24.78 28.55 21.26
CA CYS A 369 -26.02 29.19 21.69
C CYS A 369 -25.99 30.69 21.35
N THR A 370 -25.80 31.04 20.08
CA THR A 370 -25.98 32.39 19.61
C THR A 370 -27.46 32.55 19.30
N PRO A 371 -28.16 33.48 19.95
CA PRO A 371 -29.55 33.75 19.65
C PRO A 371 -29.70 34.23 18.21
N GLY A 372 -29.96 33.28 17.30
CA GLY A 372 -30.27 33.55 15.91
C GLY A 372 -31.54 34.39 15.81
N ASP A 373 -31.60 35.20 14.77
CA ASP A 373 -32.66 36.11 14.37
C ASP A 373 -33.89 35.39 13.76
N GLY A 374 -34.10 34.12 14.13
CA GLY A 374 -35.26 33.30 13.77
C GLY A 374 -35.96 32.78 15.03
N LEU A 375 -37.28 32.93 15.10
CA LEU A 375 -38.13 32.71 16.27
C LEU A 375 -38.66 31.28 16.41
N PHE A 376 -38.16 30.32 15.62
CA PHE A 376 -38.62 28.91 15.66
C PHE A 376 -37.48 28.01 16.13
N ASN A 377 -37.69 27.25 17.21
CA ASN A 377 -36.76 26.28 17.81
C ASN A 377 -35.47 26.88 18.38
N ARG A 378 -35.57 28.01 19.09
CA ARG A 378 -34.41 28.57 19.81
C ARG A 378 -33.92 27.63 20.93
N CYS A 379 -34.84 26.99 21.64
CA CYS A 379 -34.51 26.16 22.79
C CYS A 379 -34.49 24.69 22.36
N HIS A 380 -33.45 23.95 22.77
CA HIS A 380 -33.40 22.49 22.57
C HIS A 380 -32.47 21.86 23.61
N PRO A 381 -32.37 20.51 23.76
CA PRO A 381 -31.65 19.92 24.89
C PRO A 381 -30.12 20.15 24.90
N GLY A 382 -29.55 20.55 23.75
CA GLY A 382 -28.14 20.94 23.63
C GLY A 382 -27.89 22.43 23.86
N CYS A 383 -28.95 23.23 23.88
CA CYS A 383 -28.95 24.66 24.17
C CYS A 383 -30.19 25.02 25.02
N PRO A 384 -30.20 24.64 26.32
CA PRO A 384 -31.37 24.83 27.16
C PRO A 384 -31.58 26.31 27.47
N CYS A 385 -32.83 26.77 27.35
CA CYS A 385 -33.22 28.15 27.59
C CYS A 385 -33.27 28.49 29.09
N ASP A 386 -32.85 29.72 29.40
CA ASP A 386 -32.96 30.31 30.71
C ASP A 386 -34.42 30.72 31.02
N HIS A 387 -34.70 31.15 32.25
CA HIS A 387 -36.01 31.66 32.63
C HIS A 387 -36.42 32.86 31.74
N SER A 388 -37.65 32.83 31.22
CA SER A 388 -38.22 33.82 30.29
C SER A 388 -37.66 33.79 28.86
N GLU A 389 -36.92 32.75 28.50
CA GLU A 389 -36.52 32.49 27.11
C GLU A 389 -37.44 31.41 26.49
N GLY A 390 -37.92 31.68 25.28
CA GLY A 390 -38.57 30.74 24.37
C GLY A 390 -37.74 30.58 23.10
N ASP A 391 -38.04 29.71 22.14
CA ASP A 391 -39.19 28.85 21.82
C ASP A 391 -38.85 27.40 22.23
N CYS A 392 -39.43 26.88 23.33
CA CYS A 392 -39.22 25.51 23.81
C CYS A 392 -40.28 24.54 23.28
N ASP A 393 -39.91 23.32 22.90
CA ASP A 393 -40.89 22.30 22.47
C ASP A 393 -41.27 21.38 23.64
N THR A 394 -40.37 21.20 24.61
CA THR A 394 -40.50 20.29 25.74
C THR A 394 -39.74 20.83 26.97
N ASP A 395 -40.05 20.29 28.16
CA ASP A 395 -39.29 20.58 29.39
C ASP A 395 -37.78 20.30 29.28
N ALA A 396 -37.36 19.41 28.36
CA ALA A 396 -35.95 19.08 28.15
C ALA A 396 -35.18 20.21 27.44
N ASP A 397 -35.89 21.16 26.85
CA ASP A 397 -35.34 22.33 26.15
C ASP A 397 -35.12 23.50 27.11
N CYS A 398 -35.54 23.36 28.36
CA CYS A 398 -35.33 24.34 29.41
C CYS A 398 -34.22 23.93 30.37
N LEU A 399 -33.62 24.91 31.05
CA LEU A 399 -32.66 24.60 32.11
C LEU A 399 -33.31 23.77 33.23
N PRO A 400 -32.53 22.89 33.91
CA PRO A 400 -33.06 22.03 34.96
C PRO A 400 -33.86 22.78 36.02
N GLY A 401 -35.13 22.40 36.21
CA GLY A 401 -36.04 22.99 37.19
C GLY A 401 -37.00 24.04 36.62
N LEU A 402 -36.95 24.28 35.31
CA LEU A 402 -37.97 25.00 34.54
C LEU A 402 -38.87 23.99 33.81
N ILE A 403 -40.06 24.43 33.43
CA ILE A 403 -40.98 23.72 32.53
C ILE A 403 -41.24 24.59 31.30
N CYS A 404 -41.61 23.96 30.19
CA CYS A 404 -41.98 24.67 28.98
C CYS A 404 -43.44 25.11 29.08
N LEU A 405 -43.68 26.43 29.19
CA LEU A 405 -45.03 26.97 29.22
C LEU A 405 -45.51 27.23 27.80
N HIS A 406 -46.54 26.51 27.38
CA HIS A 406 -47.09 26.64 26.04
C HIS A 406 -47.88 27.94 25.86
N ASP A 407 -47.79 28.55 24.68
CA ASP A 407 -48.53 29.77 24.27
C ASP A 407 -48.39 30.93 25.29
N ALA A 408 -47.20 31.07 25.87
CA ALA A 408 -46.94 32.00 26.98
C ALA A 408 -46.23 33.29 26.54
N GLY A 409 -45.95 33.48 25.25
CA GLY A 409 -45.03 34.50 24.74
C GLY A 409 -45.36 35.92 25.19
N PHE A 410 -46.63 36.33 25.11
CA PHE A 410 -47.04 37.69 25.54
C PHE A 410 -46.78 37.95 27.02
N ALA A 411 -46.91 36.95 27.89
CA ALA A 411 -46.66 37.11 29.32
C ALA A 411 -45.20 37.48 29.61
N PHE A 412 -44.28 37.05 28.75
CA PHE A 412 -42.85 37.25 28.88
C PHE A 412 -42.29 38.33 27.94
N GLY A 413 -43.17 39.08 27.27
CA GLY A 413 -42.81 40.25 26.47
C GLY A 413 -42.45 39.98 25.02
N TYR A 414 -42.77 38.79 24.50
CA TYR A 414 -42.71 38.49 23.07
C TYR A 414 -43.83 39.22 22.30
N GLU A 415 -43.64 39.41 20.99
CA GLU A 415 -44.67 40.02 20.10
C GLU A 415 -45.71 39.00 19.62
N ASP A 416 -45.53 37.72 19.93
CA ASP A 416 -46.36 36.59 19.54
C ASP A 416 -46.73 35.79 20.81
N ASP A 417 -48.00 35.44 20.98
CA ASP A 417 -48.46 34.56 22.08
C ASP A 417 -48.05 33.11 21.88
N GLU A 418 -47.96 32.63 20.64
CA GLU A 418 -47.65 31.24 20.31
C GLU A 418 -46.21 30.83 20.64
N VAL A 419 -45.39 31.75 21.19
CA VAL A 419 -44.04 31.42 21.64
C VAL A 419 -44.11 30.70 22.98
N ASP A 420 -43.59 29.48 23.02
CA ASP A 420 -43.46 28.69 24.23
C ASP A 420 -42.26 29.17 25.06
N VAL A 421 -42.42 29.32 26.38
CA VAL A 421 -41.43 29.99 27.24
C VAL A 421 -41.03 29.13 28.44
N CYS A 422 -39.72 28.98 28.65
CA CYS A 422 -39.17 28.31 29.81
C CYS A 422 -39.38 29.12 31.10
N SER A 423 -40.14 28.58 32.05
CA SER A 423 -40.39 29.22 33.34
C SER A 423 -40.72 28.18 34.41
N ASN A 424 -40.57 28.54 35.67
CA ASN A 424 -41.10 27.77 36.81
C ASN A 424 -42.14 28.56 37.61
N VAL A 425 -42.56 29.70 37.08
CA VAL A 425 -43.59 30.58 37.62
C VAL A 425 -44.67 30.75 36.56
N CYS A 426 -45.91 30.50 36.94
CA CYS A 426 -47.06 30.73 36.07
C CYS A 426 -47.23 32.22 35.76
N PRO A 427 -47.62 32.57 34.52
CA PRO A 427 -47.83 33.96 34.11
C PRO A 427 -48.82 34.72 35.00
N GLU A 428 -48.48 35.95 35.42
CA GLU A 428 -49.43 36.85 36.08
C GLU A 428 -50.30 37.60 35.04
N LEU A 429 -51.02 36.87 34.18
CA LEU A 429 -51.87 37.45 33.13
C LEU A 429 -53.18 38.08 33.65
N GLY A 430 -53.48 37.87 34.94
CA GLY A 430 -54.70 38.30 35.60
C GLY A 430 -55.85 37.33 35.35
N VAL A 431 -56.58 36.98 36.41
CA VAL A 431 -57.66 35.98 36.33
C VAL A 431 -58.71 36.39 35.30
N GLY A 432 -59.05 35.46 34.40
CA GLY A 432 -59.99 35.64 33.30
C GLY A 432 -59.39 36.19 32.01
N ALA A 433 -58.06 36.26 31.91
CA ALA A 433 -57.37 36.57 30.67
C ALA A 433 -57.23 35.32 29.79
N TRP A 434 -57.05 35.54 28.48
CA TRP A 434 -56.77 34.50 27.49
C TRP A 434 -55.53 33.69 27.88
N ASN A 435 -55.59 32.36 27.79
CA ASN A 435 -54.54 31.41 28.22
C ASN A 435 -54.06 31.63 29.68
N TYR A 436 -54.94 32.11 30.56
CA TYR A 436 -54.59 32.24 31.99
C TYR A 436 -54.48 30.87 32.66
N CYS A 437 -55.34 29.92 32.26
CA CYS A 437 -55.26 28.54 32.68
C CYS A 437 -54.56 27.72 31.59
N SER A 438 -53.68 26.81 31.98
CA SER A 438 -53.08 25.82 31.07
C SER A 438 -52.80 24.52 31.82
N PRO A 439 -52.45 23.42 31.15
CA PRO A 439 -52.11 22.17 31.84
C PRO A 439 -50.87 22.31 32.73
N GLU A 440 -49.92 23.16 32.33
CA GLU A 440 -48.70 23.49 33.08
C GLU A 440 -48.99 24.44 34.26
N CYS A 441 -50.04 25.25 34.13
CA CYS A 441 -50.48 26.24 35.10
C CYS A 441 -51.99 26.12 35.40
N PRO A 442 -52.41 25.07 36.13
CA PRO A 442 -53.83 24.78 36.30
C PRO A 442 -54.52 25.75 37.25
N CYS A 443 -55.71 26.19 36.86
CA CYS A 443 -56.53 27.16 37.58
C CYS A 443 -57.25 26.58 38.79
N SER A 444 -57.42 27.42 39.82
CA SER A 444 -58.24 27.10 40.98
C SER A 444 -59.73 27.28 40.69
N ALA A 445 -60.58 26.81 41.61
CA ALA A 445 -62.03 26.95 41.45
C ALA A 445 -62.45 28.42 41.39
N GLY A 446 -63.25 28.78 40.38
CA GLY A 446 -63.71 30.13 40.11
C GLY A 446 -62.72 30.99 39.30
N GLU A 447 -61.62 30.41 38.82
CA GLU A 447 -60.65 31.04 37.92
C GLU A 447 -60.86 30.55 36.47
N GLY A 448 -60.45 31.38 35.52
CA GLY A 448 -60.54 31.17 34.07
C GLY A 448 -59.47 32.02 33.39
N ASP A 449 -59.26 32.00 32.08
CA ASP A 449 -59.97 31.30 31.01
C ASP A 449 -59.43 29.87 30.85
N CYS A 450 -60.27 28.83 30.97
CA CYS A 450 -59.86 27.43 30.73
C CYS A 450 -60.45 26.93 29.41
N GLU A 451 -59.72 26.08 28.67
CA GLU A 451 -60.19 25.56 27.39
C GLU A 451 -60.64 24.10 27.51
N SER A 452 -60.12 23.39 28.51
CA SER A 452 -60.30 21.97 28.78
C SER A 452 -60.23 21.65 30.27
N ASP A 453 -60.68 20.46 30.65
CA ASP A 453 -60.59 20.00 32.05
C ASP A 453 -59.15 19.89 32.57
N ASP A 454 -58.17 19.74 31.68
CA ASP A 454 -56.75 19.61 32.03
C ASP A 454 -56.14 20.96 32.46
N ASP A 455 -56.77 22.08 32.08
CA ASP A 455 -56.36 23.44 32.48
C ASP A 455 -56.82 23.79 33.90
N CYS A 456 -57.58 22.89 34.53
CA CYS A 456 -58.11 23.07 35.86
C CYS A 456 -57.38 22.19 36.89
N ALA A 457 -57.26 22.70 38.12
CA ALA A 457 -56.67 21.93 39.20
C ALA A 457 -57.40 20.60 39.44
N PRO A 458 -56.70 19.54 39.90
CA PRO A 458 -57.30 18.20 40.04
C PRO A 458 -58.62 18.20 40.82
N GLY A 459 -59.68 17.66 40.20
CA GLY A 459 -61.02 17.59 40.78
C GLY A 459 -61.97 18.72 40.37
N LEU A 460 -61.51 19.62 39.50
CA LEU A 460 -62.31 20.64 38.83
C LEU A 460 -62.53 20.24 37.36
N ARG A 461 -63.49 20.88 36.71
CA ARG A 461 -63.77 20.76 35.27
C ARG A 461 -63.91 22.15 34.67
N CYS A 462 -63.58 22.28 33.40
CA CYS A 462 -63.78 23.52 32.70
C CYS A 462 -65.24 23.66 32.26
N VAL A 463 -65.86 24.79 32.59
CA VAL A 463 -67.26 25.05 32.26
C VAL A 463 -67.36 26.29 31.39
N SER A 464 -67.94 26.11 30.20
CA SER A 464 -67.92 27.16 29.19
C SER A 464 -68.94 28.29 29.38
N ASP A 465 -68.55 29.50 28.99
CA ASP A 465 -69.34 30.73 28.93
C ASP A 465 -69.99 31.16 30.28
N ILE A 466 -69.37 30.82 31.41
CA ILE A 466 -69.89 31.14 32.75
C ILE A 466 -69.18 32.32 33.44
N GLY A 467 -68.20 32.95 32.77
CA GLY A 467 -67.44 34.09 33.27
C GLY A 467 -68.25 35.20 33.95
N PRO A 468 -69.46 35.59 33.51
CA PRO A 468 -70.24 36.64 34.16
C PRO A 468 -70.65 36.33 35.60
N ALA A 469 -70.73 35.05 35.98
CA ALA A 469 -71.01 34.64 37.36
C ALA A 469 -69.84 34.94 38.31
N PHE A 470 -68.63 35.09 37.76
CA PHE A 470 -67.38 35.30 38.49
C PHE A 470 -66.79 36.70 38.27
N GLY A 471 -67.47 37.54 37.47
CA GLY A 471 -67.06 38.92 37.21
C GLY A 471 -66.22 39.11 35.95
N PHE A 472 -66.12 38.08 35.10
CA PHE A 472 -65.41 38.11 33.82
C PHE A 472 -66.33 38.42 32.63
N GLN A 473 -65.77 38.46 31.42
CA GLN A 473 -66.53 38.59 30.18
C GLN A 473 -67.39 37.33 29.94
N ARG A 474 -68.33 37.39 28.99
CA ARG A 474 -69.27 36.28 28.79
C ARG A 474 -68.55 35.03 28.31
N GLU A 475 -67.55 35.24 27.50
CA GLU A 475 -66.82 34.25 26.73
C GLU A 475 -65.73 33.55 27.56
N VAL A 476 -65.54 33.95 28.82
CA VAL A 476 -64.54 33.34 29.70
C VAL A 476 -65.11 32.06 30.30
N ASP A 477 -64.40 30.98 30.10
CA ASP A 477 -64.64 29.65 30.63
C ASP A 477 -63.98 29.54 32.01
N VAL A 478 -64.64 28.87 32.97
CA VAL A 478 -64.21 28.90 34.39
C VAL A 478 -64.14 27.49 34.97
N CYS A 479 -63.07 27.22 35.70
CA CYS A 479 -62.86 25.97 36.43
C CYS A 479 -63.81 25.88 37.63
N GLU A 480 -64.66 24.85 37.65
CA GLU A 480 -65.64 24.61 38.70
C GLU A 480 -65.53 23.18 39.25
N PRO A 481 -65.98 22.90 40.48
CA PRO A 481 -66.03 21.53 41.00
C PRO A 481 -66.78 20.57 40.05
N GLY A 482 -66.10 19.47 39.69
CA GLY A 482 -66.56 18.46 38.72
C GLY A 482 -67.84 17.73 39.09
#